data_AF-A0A139BVI4-F1
#
_entry.id   AF-A0A139BVI4-F1
#
_cell.length_a   1.000
_cell.length_b   1.000
_cell.length_c   1.000
_cell.angle_alpha   90.00
_cell.angle_beta   90.00
_cell.angle_gamma   90.00
#
_symmetry.space_group_name_H-M   'P 1'
#
loop_
_entity.id
_entity.type
_entity.pdbx_description
1 polymer ?
#
loop_
_entity_poly.entity_id
_entity_poly.type
_entity_poly.pdbx_seq_one_letter_code
_entity_poly.pdbx_strand_id
1 'polypeptide(L)'
;MKIYSILCLALLLAACGGDPHDTKVPADITKWSSSVKPSLQKLTPDERVLFSQYVVRHISGSAGAGLIGDKSDPIPDDMTIGKAIEDQRNYIARQHAKEPDKTTAATH
;
A
#
# COMPACT_ATOMS: atom_id res chain seq x y z
N MET A 1 40.57 18.82 13.22
CA MET A 1 40.16 18.13 11.97
C MET A 1 39.80 16.64 12.13
N LYS A 2 39.85 16.04 13.34
CA LYS A 2 39.49 14.62 13.55
C LYS A 2 38.00 14.37 13.83
N ILE A 3 37.30 15.39 14.34
CA ILE A 3 35.87 15.36 14.70
C ILE A 3 34.91 15.46 13.50
N TYR A 4 35.30 16.16 12.43
CA TYR A 4 34.49 16.25 11.20
C TYR A 4 34.40 14.92 10.43
N SER A 5 35.40 14.05 10.60
CA SER A 5 35.42 12.71 9.97
C SER A 5 34.44 11.73 10.62
N ILE A 6 34.07 11.94 11.89
CA ILE A 6 33.12 11.10 12.63
C ILE A 6 31.68 11.50 12.29
N LEU A 7 31.43 12.80 12.05
CA LEU A 7 30.11 13.31 11.69
C LEU A 7 29.62 12.82 10.32
N CYS A 8 30.52 12.68 9.33
CA CYS A 8 30.17 12.12 8.01
C CYS A 8 29.84 10.62 8.06
N LEU A 9 30.49 9.85 8.95
CA LEU A 9 30.24 8.41 9.06
C LEU A 9 28.91 8.09 9.75
N ALA A 10 28.46 8.95 10.68
CA ALA A 10 27.15 8.81 11.33
C ALA A 10 25.96 9.09 10.38
N LEU A 11 26.13 9.94 9.37
CA LEU A 11 25.11 10.23 8.35
C LEU A 11 24.91 9.07 7.36
N LEU A 12 25.94 8.24 7.13
CA LEU A 12 25.86 7.06 6.25
C LEU A 12 25.04 5.91 6.84
N LEU A 13 24.89 5.82 8.18
CA LEU A 13 24.02 4.83 8.81
C LEU A 13 22.52 5.19 8.74
N ALA A 14 22.17 6.47 8.60
CA ALA A 14 20.78 6.87 8.36
C ALA A 14 20.32 6.53 6.92
N ALA A 15 21.27 6.27 6.00
CA ALA A 15 21.02 5.81 4.64
C ALA A 15 20.92 4.28 4.52
N CYS A 16 21.12 3.51 5.60
CA CYS A 16 20.67 2.11 5.70
C CYS A 16 19.15 2.01 5.94
N GLY A 17 18.38 3.00 5.51
CA GLY A 17 16.94 2.91 5.46
C GLY A 17 16.58 1.92 4.36
N GLY A 18 16.35 0.67 4.74
CA GLY A 18 15.91 -0.40 3.83
C GLY A 18 14.77 0.04 2.92
N ASP A 19 14.64 -0.66 1.81
CA ASP A 19 13.66 -0.37 0.77
C ASP A 19 12.26 -0.25 1.38
N PRO A 20 11.52 0.87 1.16
CA PRO A 20 10.21 1.06 1.76
C PRO A 20 9.22 -0.03 1.33
N HIS A 21 9.42 -0.67 0.18
CA HIS A 21 8.56 -1.74 -0.34
C HIS A 21 8.71 -3.06 0.43
N ASP A 22 9.84 -3.29 1.12
CA ASP A 22 10.05 -4.46 1.98
C ASP A 22 9.34 -4.36 3.34
N THR A 23 8.79 -3.19 3.65
CA THR A 23 8.09 -2.96 4.92
C THR A 23 6.87 -3.87 5.02
N LYS A 24 6.85 -4.70 6.07
CA LYS A 24 5.70 -5.55 6.40
C LYS A 24 4.48 -4.70 6.72
N VAL A 25 3.32 -5.13 6.24
CA VAL A 25 2.02 -4.50 6.48
C VAL A 25 1.28 -5.38 7.47
N PRO A 26 1.23 -5.02 8.77
CA PRO A 26 0.50 -5.81 9.75
C PRO A 26 -1.00 -5.84 9.43
N ALA A 27 -1.69 -6.95 9.68
CA ALA A 27 -3.16 -6.97 9.61
C ALA A 27 -3.80 -5.99 10.62
N ASP A 28 -3.13 -5.77 11.76
CA ASP A 28 -3.55 -4.82 12.79
C ASP A 28 -3.13 -3.38 12.44
N ILE A 29 -4.12 -2.58 12.01
CA ILE A 29 -3.96 -1.18 11.60
C ILE A 29 -3.43 -0.30 12.74
N THR A 30 -3.68 -0.65 14.01
CA THR A 30 -3.23 0.16 15.15
C THR A 30 -1.70 0.26 15.21
N LYS A 31 -0.99 -0.71 14.62
CA LYS A 31 0.47 -0.78 14.55
C LYS A 31 1.08 0.00 13.39
N TRP A 32 0.27 0.57 12.50
CA TRP A 32 0.76 1.17 11.24
C TRP A 32 1.41 2.53 11.44
N SER A 33 1.05 3.23 12.51
CA SER A 33 1.60 4.54 12.85
C SER A 33 3.13 4.53 12.99
N SER A 34 3.68 3.45 13.55
CA SER A 34 5.10 3.28 13.80
C SER A 34 5.83 2.43 12.75
N SER A 35 5.14 1.53 12.06
CA SER A 35 5.76 0.57 11.11
C SER A 35 5.57 0.94 9.63
N VAL A 36 4.34 1.28 9.22
CA VAL A 36 3.98 1.49 7.82
C VAL A 36 4.14 2.96 7.42
N LYS A 37 3.67 3.89 8.27
CA LYS A 37 3.66 5.33 8.00
C LYS A 37 5.04 5.93 7.63
N PRO A 38 6.16 5.57 8.31
CA PRO A 38 7.48 6.08 7.94
C PRO A 38 7.91 5.62 6.53
N SER A 39 7.57 4.39 6.15
CA SER A 39 7.89 3.85 4.83
C SER A 39 7.03 4.46 3.73
N LEU A 40 5.74 4.73 4.01
CA LEU A 40 4.87 5.45 3.06
C LEU A 40 5.41 6.85 2.72
N GLN A 41 6.07 7.52 3.66
CA GLN A 41 6.67 8.84 3.40
C GLN A 41 7.86 8.80 2.44
N LYS A 42 8.45 7.62 2.22
CA LYS A 42 9.56 7.42 1.27
C LYS A 42 9.07 7.01 -0.12
N LEU A 43 7.83 6.53 -0.24
CA LEU A 43 7.21 6.18 -1.52
C LEU A 43 6.92 7.42 -2.37
N THR A 44 6.86 7.21 -3.68
CA THR A 44 6.35 8.20 -4.64
C THR A 44 4.85 8.47 -4.41
N PRO A 45 4.30 9.61 -4.88
CA PRO A 45 2.87 9.89 -4.74
C PRO A 45 1.97 8.80 -5.35
N ASP A 46 2.32 8.29 -6.53
CA ASP A 46 1.54 7.26 -7.22
C ASP A 46 1.50 5.94 -6.46
N GLU A 47 2.63 5.54 -5.88
CA GLU A 47 2.71 4.34 -5.03
C GLU A 47 1.90 4.48 -3.75
N ARG A 48 1.89 5.66 -3.13
CA ARG A 48 1.02 5.92 -1.97
C ARG A 48 -0.45 5.81 -2.35
N VAL A 49 -0.83 6.28 -3.53
CA VAL A 49 -2.20 6.17 -4.04
C VAL A 49 -2.56 4.70 -4.26
N LEU A 50 -1.69 3.93 -4.92
CA LEU A 50 -1.91 2.49 -5.14
C LEU A 50 -2.02 1.72 -3.83
N PHE A 51 -1.11 1.97 -2.88
CA PHE A 51 -1.19 1.37 -1.55
C PHE A 51 -2.49 1.76 -0.82
N SER A 52 -2.88 3.03 -0.85
CA SER A 52 -4.12 3.48 -0.20
C SER A 52 -5.36 2.80 -0.78
N GLN A 53 -5.42 2.60 -2.10
CA GLN A 53 -6.55 1.90 -2.73
C GLN A 53 -6.56 0.41 -2.36
N TYR A 54 -5.40 -0.24 -2.28
CA TYR A 54 -5.28 -1.61 -1.77
C TYR A 54 -5.88 -1.70 -0.36
N VAL A 55 -5.46 -0.79 0.53
CA VAL A 55 -5.90 -0.71 1.93
C VAL A 55 -7.41 -0.51 2.03
N VAL A 56 -7.97 0.43 1.26
CA VAL A 56 -9.43 0.66 1.20
C VAL A 56 -10.16 -0.62 0.78
N ARG A 57 -9.71 -1.34 -0.25
CA ARG A 57 -10.36 -2.60 -0.68
C ARG A 57 -10.37 -3.69 0.40
N HIS A 58 -9.31 -3.78 1.21
CA HIS A 58 -9.17 -4.83 2.22
C HIS A 58 -9.73 -4.43 3.59
N ILE A 59 -9.93 -3.13 3.85
CA ILE A 59 -10.46 -2.62 5.12
C ILE A 59 -11.90 -2.13 5.00
N SER A 60 -12.33 -1.58 3.86
CA SER A 60 -13.68 -0.98 3.74
C SER A 60 -14.83 -1.99 3.80
N GLY A 61 -14.60 -3.28 3.64
CA GLY A 61 -15.59 -4.33 3.96
C GLY A 61 -15.59 -4.76 5.42
N SER A 62 -14.73 -4.20 6.28
CA SER A 62 -14.81 -4.36 7.74
C SER A 62 -15.63 -3.25 8.44
N ALA A 63 -15.84 -2.09 7.78
CA ALA A 63 -16.68 -0.99 8.30
C ALA A 63 -17.91 -0.64 7.42
N GLY A 64 -17.95 -1.09 6.16
CA GLY A 64 -19.03 -0.82 5.20
C GLY A 64 -19.92 -2.02 4.85
N ALA A 65 -19.82 -3.14 5.58
CA ALA A 65 -20.60 -4.37 5.35
C ALA A 65 -22.10 -4.27 5.70
N GLY A 66 -22.65 -3.06 5.73
CA GLY A 66 -24.08 -2.84 5.90
C GLY A 66 -24.89 -2.92 4.60
N LEU A 67 -24.26 -2.81 3.42
CA LEU A 67 -25.02 -2.60 2.17
C LEU A 67 -24.74 -3.56 1.01
N ILE A 68 -23.60 -4.27 0.97
CA ILE A 68 -23.36 -5.31 -0.04
C ILE A 68 -22.56 -6.43 0.63
N GLY A 69 -23.09 -7.65 0.63
CA GLY A 69 -22.61 -8.80 1.41
C GLY A 69 -21.28 -9.43 0.96
N ASP A 70 -20.34 -8.62 0.48
CA ASP A 70 -18.99 -9.07 0.13
C ASP A 70 -18.08 -8.82 1.33
N LYS A 71 -17.60 -9.91 1.94
CA LYS A 71 -16.62 -9.82 3.04
C LYS A 71 -15.36 -9.20 2.44
N SER A 72 -14.85 -8.09 2.98
CA SER A 72 -13.52 -7.64 2.57
C SER A 72 -12.51 -8.77 2.82
N ASP A 73 -11.71 -9.06 1.81
CA ASP A 73 -10.55 -9.92 1.98
C ASP A 73 -9.60 -9.26 2.98
N PRO A 74 -9.25 -9.93 4.09
CA PRO A 74 -8.32 -9.37 5.06
C PRO A 74 -6.92 -9.24 4.46
N ILE A 75 -6.13 -8.30 5.00
CA ILE A 75 -4.72 -8.14 4.61
C ILE A 75 -3.94 -9.40 5.00
N PRO A 76 -3.23 -10.06 4.08
CA PRO A 76 -2.44 -11.26 4.38
C PRO A 76 -1.28 -10.99 5.36
N ASP A 77 -0.96 -11.95 6.22
CA ASP A 77 0.08 -11.82 7.25
C ASP A 77 1.50 -11.58 6.70
N ASP A 78 1.77 -12.03 5.47
CA ASP A 78 3.09 -11.90 4.84
C ASP A 78 3.19 -10.70 3.90
N MET A 79 2.15 -9.85 3.86
CA MET A 79 2.03 -8.70 2.99
C MET A 79 3.12 -7.66 3.27
N THR A 80 3.65 -7.07 2.20
CA THR A 80 4.56 -5.93 2.26
C THR A 80 3.97 -4.76 1.46
N ILE A 81 4.51 -3.56 1.65
CA ILE A 81 4.11 -2.39 0.86
C ILE A 81 4.27 -2.66 -0.64
N GLY A 82 5.38 -3.29 -1.05
CA GLY A 82 5.63 -3.65 -2.45
C GLY A 82 4.60 -4.62 -3.01
N LYS A 83 4.34 -5.72 -2.28
CA LYS A 83 3.32 -6.71 -2.66
C LYS A 83 1.92 -6.09 -2.75
N ALA A 84 1.57 -5.17 -1.84
CA ALA A 84 0.28 -4.49 -1.84
C ALA A 84 0.10 -3.57 -3.06
N ILE A 85 1.16 -2.83 -3.43
CA ILE A 85 1.17 -1.99 -4.63
C ILE A 85 1.04 -2.85 -5.89
N GLU A 86 1.79 -3.95 -5.97
CA GLU A 86 1.73 -4.88 -7.10
C GLU A 86 0.35 -5.53 -7.22
N ASP A 87 -0.24 -6.00 -6.12
CA ASP A 87 -1.60 -6.54 -6.12
C ASP A 87 -2.61 -5.51 -6.62
N GLN A 88 -2.49 -4.24 -6.20
CA GLN A 88 -3.38 -3.19 -6.69
C GLN A 88 -3.22 -2.94 -8.19
N ARG A 89 -1.98 -2.89 -8.70
CA ARG A 89 -1.74 -2.75 -10.15
C ARG A 89 -2.36 -3.90 -10.93
N ASN A 90 -2.16 -5.13 -10.44
CA ASN A 90 -2.74 -6.32 -11.05
C ASN A 90 -4.27 -6.33 -10.97
N TYR A 91 -4.84 -5.85 -9.86
CA TYR A 91 -6.28 -5.68 -9.73
C TYR A 91 -6.81 -4.71 -10.78
N ILE A 92 -6.22 -3.53 -10.92
CA ILE A 92 -6.61 -2.52 -11.91
C ILE A 92 -6.51 -3.09 -13.34
N ALA A 93 -5.40 -3.76 -13.68
CA ALA A 93 -5.22 -4.39 -14.98
C ALA A 93 -6.30 -5.44 -15.27
N ARG A 94 -6.68 -6.26 -14.27
CA ARG A 94 -7.77 -7.23 -14.39
C ARG A 94 -9.13 -6.55 -14.54
N GLN A 95 -9.39 -5.42 -13.90
CA GLN A 95 -10.65 -4.68 -14.05
C GLN A 95 -10.77 -4.14 -15.48
N HIS A 96 -9.73 -3.50 -16.02
CA HIS A 96 -9.71 -3.02 -17.40
C HIS A 96 -9.89 -4.14 -18.43
N ALA A 97 -9.35 -5.33 -18.17
CA ALA A 97 -9.56 -6.50 -19.04
C ALA A 97 -10.98 -7.10 -18.94
N LYS A 98 -11.73 -6.77 -17.87
CA LYS A 98 -13.08 -7.29 -17.57
C LYS A 98 -14.19 -6.29 -17.85
N GLU A 99 -13.90 -5.13 -18.41
CA GLU A 99 -14.92 -4.19 -18.89
C GLU A 99 -15.31 -4.56 -20.34
N PRO A 100 -16.37 -5.38 -20.57
CA PRO A 100 -17.09 -5.26 -21.81
C PRO A 100 -17.76 -3.89 -21.78
N ASP A 101 -17.55 -3.11 -22.84
CA ASP A 101 -18.14 -1.81 -23.08
C ASP A 101 -19.57 -1.68 -22.50
N LYS A 102 -19.69 -1.04 -21.32
CA LYS A 102 -20.99 -0.74 -20.68
C LYS A 102 -21.63 0.53 -21.25
N THR A 103 -21.27 0.91 -22.48
CA THR A 103 -21.85 2.03 -23.23
C THR A 103 -22.80 1.57 -24.34
N THR A 104 -23.61 0.52 -24.14
CA THR A 104 -24.71 0.19 -25.09
C THR A 104 -25.89 -0.51 -24.40
N ALA A 105 -26.39 -0.01 -23.26
CA ALA A 105 -27.59 -0.58 -22.64
C ALA A 105 -28.48 0.46 -21.91
N ALA A 106 -28.48 1.72 -22.38
CA ALA A 106 -29.39 2.74 -21.89
C ALA A 106 -30.05 3.50 -23.06
N THR A 107 -30.69 2.77 -23.98
CA THR A 107 -31.73 3.35 -24.84
C THR A 107 -32.64 2.23 -25.33
N HIS A 108 -33.78 2.06 -24.67
CA HIS A 108 -35.02 1.58 -25.28
C HIS A 108 -36.22 2.01 -24.44
#